data_AF-A0A7Y3GPG1-F1
#
_entry.id   AF-A0A7Y3GPG1-F1
#
_cell.length_a   1.000
_cell.length_b   1.000
_cell.length_c   1.000
_cell.angle_alpha   90.00
_cell.angle_beta   90.00
_cell.angle_gamma   90.00
#
_symmetry.space_group_name_H-M   'P 1'
#
loop_
_entity.id
_entity.type
_entity.pdbx_description
1 polymer ?
#
loop_
_entity_poly.entity_id
_entity_poly.type
_entity_poly.pdbx_seq_one_letter_code
_entity_poly.pdbx_strand_id
1 'polypeptide(L)'
;GNAPAKVIKAFRKKSDKPLLKGAFIEEAIYVGDEQLNVLVDIKSKEELIGEIITLLQSPAKNVISALQSGGGKLSGILKTLSEKEG
;
A
#
# COMPACT_ATOMS: atom_id res chain seq x y z
N GLY A 1 10.33 3.59 -11.96
CA GLY A 1 10.35 3.51 -13.44
C GLY A 1 8.99 3.55 -14.15
N ASN A 2 7.84 3.78 -13.50
CA ASN A 2 6.51 3.57 -14.10
C ASN A 2 5.87 4.79 -14.82
N ALA A 3 6.42 5.99 -14.69
CA ALA A 3 5.81 7.22 -15.22
C ALA A 3 5.60 7.21 -16.75
N PRO A 4 6.57 6.75 -17.58
CA PRO A 4 6.37 6.68 -19.03
C PRO A 4 5.22 5.73 -19.43
N ALA A 5 5.10 4.59 -18.75
CA ALA A 5 4.03 3.63 -19.00
C ALA A 5 2.65 4.21 -18.64
N LYS A 6 2.56 4.98 -17.54
CA LYS A 6 1.33 5.70 -17.15
C LYS A 6 0.91 6.73 -18.19
N VAL A 7 1.87 7.44 -18.79
CA VAL A 7 1.60 8.39 -19.88
C VAL A 7 1.05 7.67 -21.11
N ILE A 8 1.66 6.56 -21.54
CA ILE A 8 1.16 5.76 -22.67
C ILE A 8 -0.27 5.27 -22.39
N LYS A 9 -0.53 4.70 -21.21
CA LYS A 9 -1.87 4.23 -20.81
C LYS A 9 -2.89 5.37 -20.76
N ALA A 10 -2.50 6.57 -20.34
CA ALA A 10 -3.37 7.74 -20.33
C ALA A 10 -3.69 8.23 -21.75
N PHE A 11 -2.69 8.25 -22.65
CA PHE A 11 -2.86 8.64 -24.04
C PHE A 11 -3.81 7.68 -24.78
N ARG A 12 -3.73 6.38 -24.43
CA ARG A 12 -4.59 5.35 -25.02
C ARG A 12 -6.07 5.45 -24.72
N LYS A 13 -6.46 6.25 -23.74
CA LYS A 13 -7.88 6.54 -23.49
C LYS A 13 -8.54 7.30 -24.65
N LYS A 14 -7.75 7.97 -25.50
CA LYS A 14 -8.24 8.81 -26.60
C LYS A 14 -7.82 8.31 -28.00
N SER A 15 -6.85 7.41 -28.09
CA SER A 15 -6.28 6.92 -29.35
C SER A 15 -5.55 5.59 -29.15
N ASP A 16 -5.65 4.63 -30.06
CA ASP A 16 -5.01 3.31 -29.89
C ASP A 16 -3.47 3.32 -29.94
N LYS A 17 -2.87 4.46 -30.28
CA LYS A 17 -1.41 4.65 -30.37
C LYS A 17 -0.95 5.73 -29.40
N PRO A 18 0.25 5.61 -28.82
CA PRO A 18 1.37 4.73 -29.22
C PRO A 18 1.31 3.30 -28.65
N LEU A 19 1.88 2.34 -29.39
CA LEU A 19 2.11 0.96 -28.94
C LEU A 19 3.43 0.84 -28.17
N LEU A 20 3.43 0.05 -27.10
CA LEU A 20 4.64 -0.29 -26.35
C LEU A 20 5.33 -1.44 -27.08
N LYS A 21 6.57 -1.23 -27.51
CA LYS A 21 7.39 -2.28 -28.13
C LYS A 21 8.32 -2.94 -27.11
N GLY A 22 8.78 -2.17 -26.15
CA GLY A 22 9.54 -2.67 -25.01
C GLY A 22 9.97 -1.56 -24.07
N ALA A 23 10.48 -1.95 -22.91
CA ALA A 23 11.03 -1.09 -21.88
C ALA A 23 12.21 -1.77 -21.20
N PHE A 24 13.17 -0.96 -20.76
CA PHE A 24 14.30 -1.41 -19.94
C PHE A 24 14.24 -0.68 -18.60
N ILE A 25 14.03 -1.44 -17.52
CA ILE A 25 13.85 -0.90 -16.17
C ILE A 25 14.61 -1.81 -15.21
N GLU A 26 15.52 -1.24 -14.42
CA GLU A 26 16.23 -1.97 -13.35
C GLU A 26 16.83 -3.30 -13.83
N GLU A 27 17.58 -3.23 -14.94
CA GLU A 27 18.24 -4.40 -15.58
C GLU A 27 17.29 -5.46 -16.16
N ALA A 28 15.98 -5.26 -16.05
CA ALA A 28 14.97 -6.09 -16.67
C ALA A 28 14.51 -5.52 -18.02
N ILE A 29 14.37 -6.41 -19.02
CA ILE A 29 13.85 -6.10 -20.34
C ILE A 29 12.41 -6.60 -20.42
N TYR A 30 11.49 -5.70 -20.73
CA TYR A 30 10.09 -5.99 -21.01
C TYR A 30 9.87 -5.77 -22.51
N VAL A 31 9.29 -6.76 -23.19
CA VAL A 31 9.03 -6.70 -24.63
C VAL A 31 7.54 -6.91 -24.86
N GLY A 32 6.98 -6.20 -25.83
CA GLY A 32 5.59 -6.33 -26.20
C GLY A 32 4.66 -5.33 -25.53
N ASP A 33 3.46 -5.24 -26.09
CA ASP A 33 2.44 -4.27 -25.70
C ASP A 33 1.67 -4.70 -24.45
N GLU A 34 1.53 -6.01 -24.28
CA GLU A 34 0.91 -6.69 -23.15
C GLU A 34 1.58 -6.34 -21.81
N GLN A 35 2.87 -5.95 -21.86
CA GLN A 35 3.62 -5.54 -20.68
C GLN A 35 3.25 -4.14 -20.18
N LEU A 36 2.44 -3.36 -20.92
CA LEU A 36 2.10 -1.99 -20.54
C LEU A 36 1.44 -1.90 -19.16
N ASN A 37 0.54 -2.83 -18.84
CA ASN A 37 -0.10 -2.84 -17.52
C ASN A 37 0.91 -3.17 -16.41
N VAL A 38 1.78 -4.15 -16.63
CA VAL A 38 2.86 -4.51 -15.70
C VAL A 38 3.74 -3.29 -15.43
N LEU A 39 4.18 -2.58 -16.47
CA LEU A 39 5.03 -1.41 -16.34
C LEU A 39 4.37 -0.23 -15.61
N VAL A 40 3.04 -0.09 -15.72
CA VAL A 40 2.26 0.91 -14.98
C VAL A 40 2.23 0.60 -13.48
N ASP A 41 2.14 -0.69 -13.16
CA ASP A 41 1.96 -1.17 -11.80
C ASP A 41 3.28 -1.41 -11.05
N ILE A 42 4.44 -1.30 -11.73
CA ILE A 42 5.75 -1.33 -11.07
C ILE A 42 5.80 -0.23 -10.00
N LYS A 43 5.94 -0.66 -8.75
CA LYS A 43 6.13 0.20 -7.58
C LYS A 43 7.53 0.81 -7.57
N SER A 44 7.67 2.02 -7.05
CA SER A 44 8.97 2.61 -6.76
C SER A 44 9.63 1.95 -5.56
N LYS A 45 10.94 2.14 -5.40
CA LYS A 45 11.68 1.66 -4.24
C LYS A 45 11.12 2.22 -2.93
N GLU A 46 10.72 3.48 -2.93
CA GLU A 46 10.12 4.17 -1.79
C GLU A 46 8.74 3.57 -1.44
N GLU A 47 7.92 3.27 -2.44
CA GLU A 47 6.63 2.59 -2.25
C GLU A 47 6.82 1.20 -1.64
N LEU A 48 7.79 0.43 -2.14
CA LEU A 48 8.14 -0.90 -1.59
C LEU A 48 8.66 -0.81 -0.15
N ILE A 49 9.53 0.17 0.14
CA ILE A 49 10.02 0.42 1.51
C ILE A 49 8.85 0.78 2.43
N GLY A 50 7.93 1.65 1.99
CA GLY A 50 6.74 2.01 2.76
C GLY A 50 5.83 0.81 3.03
N GLU A 51 5.66 -0.08 2.06
CA GLU A 51 4.92 -1.33 2.23
C GLU A 51 5.61 -2.27 3.24
N ILE A 52 6.93 -2.44 3.16
CA ILE A 52 7.71 -3.23 4.12
C ILE A 52 7.59 -2.66 5.53
N ILE A 53 7.75 -1.34 5.70
CA ILE A 53 7.59 -0.68 7.00
C ILE A 53 6.18 -0.90 7.53
N THR A 54 5.17 -0.74 6.69
CA THR A 54 3.76 -0.95 7.06
C THR A 54 3.52 -2.40 7.50
N LEU A 55 4.05 -3.37 6.75
CA LEU A 55 3.97 -4.79 7.07
C LEU A 55 4.65 -5.10 8.40
N LEU A 56 5.86 -4.57 8.63
CA LEU A 56 6.59 -4.72 9.90
C LEU A 56 5.82 -4.10 11.09
N GLN A 57 5.17 -2.96 10.88
CA GLN A 57 4.45 -2.25 11.94
C GLN A 57 3.08 -2.85 12.25
N SER A 58 2.48 -3.62 11.33
CA SER A 58 1.12 -4.15 11.50
C SER A 58 0.96 -5.02 12.77
N PRO A 59 1.88 -5.94 13.12
CA PRO A 59 1.73 -6.77 14.31
C PRO A 59 1.96 -5.95 15.59
N ALA A 60 2.95 -5.06 15.58
CA ALA A 60 3.25 -4.20 16.73
C ALA A 60 2.08 -3.27 17.07
N LYS A 61 1.46 -2.64 16.06
CA LYS A 61 0.27 -1.81 16.24
C LYS A 61 -0.91 -2.62 16.77
N ASN A 62 -1.14 -3.82 16.24
CA ASN A 62 -2.22 -4.71 16.70
C ASN A 62 -2.05 -5.09 18.17
N VAL A 63 -0.82 -5.40 18.60
CA VAL A 63 -0.50 -5.75 19.99
C VAL A 63 -0.70 -4.56 20.93
N ILE A 64 -0.16 -3.39 20.58
CA ILE A 64 -0.33 -2.16 21.40
C ILE A 64 -1.80 -1.80 21.53
N SER A 65 -2.56 -1.87 20.44
CA SER A 65 -4.00 -1.60 20.44
C SER A 65 -4.76 -2.57 21.34
N ALA A 66 -4.44 -3.87 21.29
CA ALA A 66 -5.03 -4.87 22.17
C ALA A 66 -4.73 -4.59 23.65
N LEU A 67 -3.47 -4.28 24.00
CA LEU A 67 -3.05 -3.92 25.37
C LEU A 67 -3.80 -2.69 25.92
N GLN A 68 -3.86 -1.60 25.14
CA GLN A 68 -4.55 -0.37 25.53
C GLN A 68 -6.06 -0.61 25.71
N SER A 69 -6.67 -1.41 24.82
CA SER A 69 -8.09 -1.75 24.92
C SER A 69 -8.42 -2.51 26.22
N GLY A 70 -7.51 -3.36 26.70
CA GLY A 70 -7.65 -4.08 27.97
C GLY A 70 -7.67 -3.13 29.17
N GLY A 71 -6.73 -2.18 29.22
CA GLY A 71 -6.67 -1.17 30.28
C GLY A 71 -7.89 -0.24 30.30
N GLY A 72 -8.36 0.20 29.12
CA GLY A 72 -9.56 1.04 29.00
C GLY A 72 -10.83 0.32 29.45
N LYS A 73 -11.00 -0.96 29.12
CA LYS A 73 -12.13 -1.78 29.59
C LYS A 73 -12.13 -1.93 31.10
N LEU A 74 -10.98 -2.24 31.70
CA LEU A 74 -10.84 -2.36 33.15
C LEU A 74 -11.16 -1.05 33.86
N SER A 75 -10.64 0.08 33.38
CA SER A 75 -10.95 1.40 33.94
C SER A 75 -12.44 1.75 33.82
N GLY A 76 -13.09 1.43 32.70
CA GLY A 76 -14.52 1.63 32.52
C GLY A 76 -15.37 0.77 33.46
N ILE A 77 -14.99 -0.49 33.67
CA ILE A 77 -15.65 -1.39 34.63
C ILE A 77 -15.48 -0.86 36.06
N LEU A 78 -14.26 -0.44 36.44
CA LEU A 78 -14.01 0.14 37.77
C LEU A 78 -14.81 1.43 38.00
N LYS A 79 -14.91 2.29 36.99
CA LYS A 79 -15.70 3.53 37.06
C LYS A 79 -17.20 3.23 37.25
N THR A 80 -17.74 2.30 36.46
CA THR A 80 -19.16 1.92 36.55
C THR A 80 -19.51 1.19 37.85
N LEU A 81 -18.59 0.41 38.42
CA LEU A 81 -18.74 -0.16 39.78
C LEU A 81 -18.74 0.94 40.85
N SER A 82 -17.79 1.88 40.77
CA SER A 82 -17.69 2.99 41.72
C SER A 82 -18.89 3.94 41.70
N GLU A 83 -19.50 4.17 40.53
CA GLU A 83 -20.71 5.00 40.39
C GLU A 83 -21.99 4.29 40.88
N LYS A 84 -21.96 2.97 41.06
CA LYS A 84 -23.10 2.15 41.48
C LYS A 84 -23.10 1.81 42.97
N GLU A 85 -21.93 1.83 43.60
CA GLU A 85 -21.75 1.65 45.05
C GLU A 85 -21.79 2.97 45.85
N GLY A 86 -21.76 4.12 45.16
CA GLY A 86 -21.89 5.46 45.74
C GLY A 86 -23.32 6.01 45.78
#